data_AF-A0A8H8CVA3-F1
#
_entry.id   AF-A0A8H8CVA3-F1
#
_cell.length_a   1.000
_cell.length_b   1.000
_cell.length_c   1.000
_cell.angle_alpha   90.00
_cell.angle_beta   90.00
_cell.angle_gamma   90.00
#
_symmetry.space_group_name_H-M   'P 1'
#
loop_
_entity.id
_entity.type
_entity.pdbx_description
1 polymer ?
#
loop_
_entity_poly.entity_id
_entity_poly.type
_entity_poly.pdbx_seq_one_letter_code
_entity_poly.pdbx_strand_id
1 'polypeptide(L)'
;MMDERDNPVVIDFDSCQREGAQLGLKAGTAGWVMEGTVYATRQNDFFGLSKIQKLLMGEEEKGKHGHEPECSVGQSYSLTLPEDRQKERSTKFRDCLE
;
A
#
# COMPACT_ATOMS: atom_id res chain seq x y z
N MET A 1 18.28 4.48 8.32
CA MET A 1 19.59 4.98 8.83
C MET A 1 19.60 6.49 8.69
N MET A 2 20.45 7.20 9.44
CA MET A 2 20.69 8.65 9.22
C MET A 2 22.12 8.82 8.70
N ASP A 3 22.33 9.74 7.76
CA ASP A 3 23.68 10.13 7.34
C ASP A 3 24.32 11.14 8.31
N GLU A 4 25.54 11.60 8.01
CA GLU A 4 26.26 12.61 8.82
C GLU A 4 25.57 13.99 8.87
N ARG A 5 24.54 14.21 8.06
CA ARG A 5 23.78 15.46 7.94
C ARG A 5 22.34 15.30 8.43
N ASP A 6 22.05 14.24 9.19
CA ASP A 6 20.72 13.89 9.69
C ASP A 6 19.66 13.64 8.60
N ASN A 7 20.06 13.31 7.37
CA ASN A 7 19.10 12.91 6.34
C ASN A 7 18.71 11.44 6.50
N PRO A 8 17.43 11.09 6.36
CA PRO A 8 17.01 9.70 6.35
C PRO A 8 17.51 8.98 5.09
N VAL A 9 18.23 7.88 5.29
CA VAL A 9 18.71 6.98 4.24
C VAL A 9 17.96 5.65 4.34
N VAL A 10 17.27 5.29 3.26
CA VAL A 10 16.65 3.96 3.09
C VAL A 10 17.76 2.94 2.86
N ILE A 11 17.73 1.87 3.64
CA ILE A 11 18.71 0.79 3.61
C ILE A 11 17.97 -0.56 3.58
N ASP A 12 18.74 -1.65 3.50
CA ASP A 12 18.23 -3.03 3.52
C ASP A 12 17.26 -3.35 2.36
N PHE A 13 17.83 -3.40 1.15
CA PHE A 13 17.09 -3.67 -0.09
C PHE A 13 16.88 -5.18 -0.36
N ASP A 14 17.17 -6.05 0.61
CA ASP A 14 17.07 -7.51 0.42
C ASP A 14 15.62 -8.00 0.25
N SER A 15 14.66 -7.16 0.64
CA SER A 15 13.22 -7.38 0.57
C SER A 15 12.56 -6.62 -0.58
N CYS A 16 13.33 -5.82 -1.34
CA CYS A 16 12.79 -5.13 -2.50
C CYS A 16 12.44 -6.14 -3.60
N GLN A 17 11.24 -5.98 -4.14
CA GLN A 17 10.70 -6.84 -5.17
C GLN A 17 10.22 -6.02 -6.36
N ARG A 18 10.21 -6.65 -7.54
CA ARG A 18 9.58 -6.05 -8.72
C ARG A 18 8.06 -5.98 -8.50
N GLU A 19 7.43 -4.89 -8.94
CA GLU A 19 5.98 -4.76 -8.91
C GLU A 19 5.31 -5.98 -9.58
N GLY A 20 4.34 -6.59 -8.88
CA GLY A 20 3.66 -7.83 -9.27
C GLY A 20 4.33 -9.14 -8.83
N ALA A 21 5.55 -9.12 -8.28
CA ALA A 21 6.21 -10.33 -7.78
C ALA A 21 5.55 -10.84 -6.49
N GLN A 22 5.56 -12.15 -6.25
CA GLN A 22 5.12 -12.73 -4.98
C GLN A 22 6.10 -12.39 -3.86
N LEU A 23 5.56 -11.93 -2.73
CA LEU A 23 6.35 -11.49 -1.58
C LEU A 23 6.93 -12.65 -0.76
N GLY A 24 6.22 -13.79 -0.68
CA GLY A 24 6.66 -14.98 0.04
C GLY A 24 7.10 -14.68 1.49
N LEU A 25 8.26 -15.20 1.89
CA LEU A 25 8.85 -14.97 3.22
C LEU A 25 9.34 -13.53 3.44
N LYS A 26 9.43 -12.73 2.38
CA LYS A 26 9.88 -11.33 2.39
C LYS A 26 8.72 -10.34 2.31
N ALA A 27 7.54 -10.72 2.81
CA ALA A 27 6.36 -9.86 2.84
C ALA A 27 6.50 -8.60 3.71
N GLY A 28 7.48 -8.59 4.61
CA GLY A 28 7.84 -7.45 5.45
C GLY A 28 7.70 -7.75 6.94
N THR A 29 7.77 -6.70 7.76
CA THR A 29 7.68 -6.82 9.22
C THR A 29 6.22 -6.84 9.68
N ALA A 30 5.87 -7.75 10.59
CA ALA A 30 4.53 -7.80 11.19
C ALA A 30 4.14 -6.44 11.80
N GLY A 31 2.92 -5.99 11.54
CA GLY A 31 2.47 -4.66 11.96
C GLY A 31 2.97 -3.50 11.08
N TRP A 32 3.81 -3.74 10.08
CA TRP A 32 4.25 -2.75 9.08
C TRP A 32 3.76 -3.09 7.66
N VAL A 33 3.11 -4.23 7.51
CA VAL A 33 2.56 -4.73 6.26
C VAL A 33 1.05 -4.60 6.23
N MET A 34 0.49 -4.48 5.03
CA MET A 34 -0.94 -4.58 4.82
C MET A 34 -1.36 -6.05 4.89
N GLU A 35 -2.30 -6.36 5.78
CA GLU A 35 -2.75 -7.73 6.03
C GLU A 35 -3.31 -8.39 4.75
N GLY A 36 -2.97 -9.65 4.53
CA GLY A 36 -3.40 -10.42 3.36
C GLY A 36 -2.68 -10.08 2.05
N THR A 37 -1.67 -9.20 2.05
CA THR A 37 -0.96 -8.86 0.80
C THR A 37 -0.02 -9.97 0.37
N VAL A 38 -0.19 -10.44 -0.87
CA VAL A 38 0.61 -11.54 -1.46
C VAL A 38 1.62 -11.04 -2.50
N TYR A 39 1.34 -9.91 -3.14
CA TYR A 39 2.13 -9.37 -4.24
C TYR A 39 2.76 -8.03 -3.89
N ALA A 40 3.94 -7.76 -4.42
CA ALA A 40 4.60 -6.47 -4.32
C ALA A 40 3.82 -5.42 -5.13
N THR A 41 3.29 -4.41 -4.46
CA THR A 41 2.63 -3.26 -5.09
C THR A 41 3.15 -1.98 -4.48
N ARG A 42 3.05 -0.85 -5.19
CA ARG A 42 3.44 0.46 -4.63
C ARG A 42 2.60 0.83 -3.41
N GLN A 43 1.38 0.32 -3.31
CA GLN A 43 0.48 0.53 -2.19
C GLN A 43 1.05 -0.07 -0.89
N ASN A 44 1.83 -1.16 -0.97
CA ASN A 44 2.55 -1.68 0.18
C ASN A 44 3.53 -0.64 0.75
N ASP A 45 4.30 0.01 -0.13
CA ASP A 45 5.29 1.01 0.25
C ASP A 45 4.62 2.25 0.83
N PHE A 46 3.56 2.75 0.19
CA PHE A 46 2.80 3.88 0.71
C PHE A 46 2.14 3.59 2.05
N PHE A 47 1.67 2.37 2.27
CA PHE A 47 1.17 1.94 3.58
C PHE A 47 2.26 2.00 4.65
N GLY A 48 3.45 1.45 4.37
CA GLY A 48 4.60 1.53 5.27
C GLY A 48 5.00 2.99 5.56
N LEU A 49 5.09 3.83 4.53
CA LEU A 49 5.38 5.26 4.67
C LEU A 49 4.32 5.99 5.51
N SER A 50 3.04 5.67 5.34
CA SER A 50 1.96 6.26 6.15
C SER A 50 2.11 5.94 7.64
N LYS A 51 2.63 4.75 7.99
CA LYS A 51 2.91 4.37 9.37
C LYS A 51 4.08 5.14 9.96
N ILE A 52 5.14 5.35 9.17
CA ILE A 52 6.26 6.22 9.57
C ILE A 52 5.74 7.64 9.83
N GLN A 53 4.91 8.18 8.94
CA GLN A 53 4.32 9.51 9.09
C GLN A 53 3.51 9.62 10.40
N LYS A 54 2.59 8.68 10.66
CA LYS A 54 1.79 8.65 11.90
C LYS A 54 2.67 8.60 13.15
N LEU A 55 3.69 7.75 13.13
CA LEU A 55 4.63 7.61 14.23
C LEU A 55 5.36 8.93 14.51
N LEU A 56 5.82 9.63 13.46
CA LEU A 56 6.48 10.92 13.59
C LEU A 56 5.53 12.03 14.06
N MET A 57 4.25 11.95 13.71
CA MET A 57 3.23 12.90 14.12
C MET A 57 2.65 12.63 15.52
N GLY A 58 3.04 11.52 16.16
CA GLY A 58 2.54 11.11 17.47
C GLY A 58 1.10 10.59 17.45
N GLU A 59 0.64 10.09 16.30
CA GLU A 59 -0.68 9.49 16.16
C GLU A 59 -0.64 8.03 16.62
N GLU A 60 -1.25 7.71 17.76
CA GLU A 60 -1.32 6.34 18.26
C GLU A 60 -2.39 5.51 17.53
N GLU A 61 -2.01 4.35 17.01
CA GLU A 61 -2.98 3.37 16.52
C GLU A 61 -3.61 2.64 17.72
N LYS A 62 -4.91 2.89 17.98
CA LYS A 62 -5.69 2.03 18.87
C LYS A 62 -5.84 0.66 18.21
N GLY A 63 -4.98 -0.28 18.59
CA GLY A 63 -4.97 -1.64 18.04
C GLY A 63 -6.35 -2.29 18.14
N LYS A 64 -6.98 -2.56 16.99
CA LYS A 64 -8.07 -3.52 16.89
C LYS A 64 -7.44 -4.88 16.65
N HIS A 65 -7.50 -5.75 17.66
CA HIS A 65 -7.13 -7.15 17.52
C HIS A 65 -8.10 -7.85 16.56
N GLY A 66 -7.52 -8.52 15.55
CA GLY A 66 -7.99 -9.70 14.84
C GLY A 66 -9.46 -9.75 14.41
N HIS A 67 -9.69 -9.57 13.11
CA HIS A 67 -10.76 -10.29 12.42
C HIS A 67 -10.14 -11.02 11.23
N GLU A 68 -10.23 -12.35 11.25
CA GLU A 68 -9.81 -13.19 10.13
C GLU A 68 -10.52 -12.74 8.84
N PRO A 69 -9.82 -12.65 7.69
CA PRO A 69 -10.50 -12.55 6.42
C PRO A 69 -10.89 -13.95 5.95
N GLU A 70 -12.19 -14.25 6.03
CA GLU A 70 -12.79 -15.28 5.20
C GLU A 70 -12.51 -14.94 3.72
N CYS A 71 -11.87 -15.88 3.02
CA CYS A 71 -11.69 -15.84 1.58
C CYS A 71 -13.05 -15.67 0.89
N SER A 72 -13.35 -14.47 0.40
CA SER A 72 -14.54 -14.24 -0.43
C SER A 72 -14.25 -13.26 -1.57
N VAL A 73 -14.32 -13.87 -2.76
CA VAL A 73 -14.43 -13.34 -4.12
C VAL A 73 -14.93 -11.88 -4.23
N GLY A 74 -14.13 -11.08 -4.94
CA GLY A 74 -14.54 -9.96 -5.81
C GLY A 74 -15.61 -8.99 -5.31
N GLN A 75 -15.18 -7.78 -4.91
CA GLN A 75 -16.06 -6.61 -4.90
C GLN A 75 -15.36 -5.37 -5.45
N SER A 76 -15.99 -4.75 -6.44
CA SER A 76 -15.62 -3.49 -7.05
C SER A 76 -15.89 -2.33 -6.10
N TYR A 77 -14.90 -1.47 -5.85
CA TYR A 77 -15.12 -0.21 -5.15
C TYR A 77 -15.55 0.87 -6.16
N SER A 78 -16.71 1.47 -5.93
CA SER A 78 -17.09 2.74 -6.54
C SER A 78 -16.62 3.86 -5.62
N LEU A 79 -15.68 4.68 -6.09
CA LEU A 79 -15.28 5.91 -5.44
C LEU A 79 -16.36 6.96 -5.71
N THR A 80 -17.15 7.31 -4.70
CA THR A 80 -17.95 8.54 -4.73
C THR A 80 -17.02 9.73 -4.54
N LEU A 81 -16.68 10.39 -5.65
CA LEU A 81 -15.99 11.68 -5.65
C LEU A 81 -16.94 12.76 -5.11
N PRO A 82 -16.44 13.73 -4.32
CA PRO A 82 -17.23 14.91 -3.97
C PRO A 82 -17.66 15.66 -5.24
N GLU A 83 -18.95 15.94 -5.34
CA GLU A 83 -19.53 16.82 -6.37
C GLU A 83 -18.97 18.22 -6.18
N ASP A 84 -18.02 18.61 -7.04
CA ASP A 84 -17.97 19.94 -7.67
C ASP A 84 -16.67 20.13 -8.46
N ARG A 85 -16.75 19.88 -9.78
CA ARG A 85 -16.32 20.78 -10.86
C ARG A 85 -16.40 20.03 -12.19
N GLN A 86 -17.45 20.33 -12.96
CA GLN A 86 -17.62 19.88 -14.34
C GLN A 86 -16.37 20.22 -15.19
N LYS A 87 -15.91 19.27 -16.04
CA LYS A 87 -15.87 19.42 -17.52
C LYS A 87 -15.16 18.25 -18.23
N GLU A 88 -15.99 17.40 -18.84
CA GLU A 88 -15.90 16.75 -20.17
C GLU A 88 -14.69 15.89 -20.65
N ARG A 89 -15.09 14.83 -21.38
CA ARG A 89 -14.43 13.98 -22.39
C ARG A 89 -13.59 12.80 -21.87
N SER A 90 -14.09 11.56 -22.03
CA SER A 90 -14.05 10.71 -23.25
C SER A 90 -12.59 10.31 -23.56
N THR A 91 -12.19 9.04 -23.46
CA THR A 91 -12.54 8.00 -24.43
C THR A 91 -12.31 6.58 -23.86
N LYS A 92 -13.09 5.63 -24.40
CA LYS A 92 -13.04 4.18 -24.21
C LYS A 92 -11.67 3.58 -24.57
N PHE A 93 -11.21 2.57 -23.84
CA PHE A 93 -10.35 1.53 -24.41
C PHE A 93 -10.89 0.16 -24.00
N ARG A 94 -11.41 -0.54 -25.00
CA ARG A 94 -11.70 -1.98 -25.01
C ARG A 94 -10.40 -2.72 -25.33
N ASP A 95 -10.28 -3.90 -24.72
CA ASP A 95 -9.71 -5.15 -25.22
C ASP A 95 -8.41 -5.13 -26.04
N CYS A 96 -7.40 -5.83 -25.52
CA CYS A 96 -6.57 -6.73 -26.33
C CYS A 96 -6.00 -7.85 -25.42
N LEU A 97 -6.74 -8.96 -25.35
CA LEU A 97 -6.14 -10.29 -25.29
C LEU A 97 -5.63 -10.60 -26.70
N GLU A 98 -4.33 -10.86 -26.83
CA GLU A 98 -3.74 -12.04 -27.48
C GLU A 98 -2.28 -12.14 -27.05
#